data_AF-A0A4W6CCY5-F1
#
_entry.id   AF-A0A4W6CCY5-F1
#
_cell.length_a   1.000
_cell.length_b   1.000
_cell.length_c   1.000
_cell.angle_alpha   90.00
_cell.angle_beta   90.00
_cell.angle_gamma   90.00
#
_symmetry.space_group_name_H-M   'P 1'
#
loop_
_entity.id
_entity.type
_entity.pdbx_description
1 polymer ?
#
loop_
_entity_poly.entity_id
_entity_poly.type
_entity_poly.pdbx_seq_one_letter_code
_entity_poly.pdbx_strand_id
1 'polypeptide(L)'
;MANAVASYDQLAHQVEALRKENSHLRRELEDNSNHLSKTGDRDEVLKQLQSKLEQEAGTLASSGRSDVLHQLKGLALNLLLGEIDREERERCWYFSQLEALSQKLAQLPRIDTFSLQMDLIRQQLEFEAQKVRSVMEERFGTSDEMVQRTQFSLIFMCKVVYM
;
A
#
# COMPACT_ATOMS: atom_id res chain seq x y z
N MET A 1 10.61 -47.45 12.49
CA MET A 1 11.32 -46.53 11.57
C MET A 1 12.70 -46.30 12.16
N ALA A 2 13.75 -46.80 11.51
CA ALA A 2 15.10 -46.72 12.04
C ALA A 2 15.66 -45.31 11.81
N ASN A 3 15.91 -44.56 12.87
CA ASN A 3 16.77 -43.37 12.81
C ASN A 3 18.19 -43.85 12.57
N ALA A 4 18.60 -43.90 11.31
CA ALA A 4 20.00 -44.05 10.95
C ALA A 4 20.73 -42.80 11.46
N VAL A 5 21.56 -42.96 12.49
CA VAL A 5 22.50 -41.92 12.92
C VAL A 5 23.40 -41.62 11.73
N ALA A 6 23.36 -40.38 11.24
CA ALA A 6 24.20 -39.95 10.13
C ALA A 6 25.67 -40.22 10.48
N SER A 7 26.38 -40.90 9.58
CA SER A 7 27.82 -41.13 9.74
C SER A 7 28.55 -39.78 9.76
N TYR A 8 29.69 -39.72 10.45
CA TYR A 8 30.54 -38.53 10.50
C TYR A 8 30.83 -37.96 9.09
N ASP A 9 31.07 -38.84 8.11
CA ASP A 9 31.29 -38.45 6.72
C ASP A 9 30.06 -37.79 6.08
N GLN A 10 28.85 -38.28 6.37
CA GLN A 10 27.61 -37.67 5.85
C GLN A 10 27.39 -36.28 6.43
N LEU A 11 27.70 -36.10 7.72
CA LEU A 11 27.63 -34.80 8.37
C LEU A 11 28.65 -33.82 7.80
N ALA A 12 29.88 -34.28 7.52
CA ALA A 12 30.93 -33.46 6.91
C ALA A 12 30.54 -32.98 5.51
N HIS A 13 29.99 -33.86 4.66
CA HIS A 13 29.46 -33.50 3.35
C HIS A 13 28.30 -32.50 3.46
N GLN A 14 27.41 -32.68 4.45
CA GLN A 14 26.29 -31.77 4.67
C GLN A 14 26.75 -30.37 5.12
N VAL A 15 27.77 -30.28 5.98
CA VAL A 15 28.38 -29.00 6.36
C VAL A 15 29.02 -28.31 5.16
N GLU A 16 29.67 -29.07 4.28
CA GLU A 16 30.28 -28.51 3.06
C GLU A 16 29.24 -28.01 2.06
N ALA A 17 28.13 -28.74 1.90
CA ALA A 17 26.98 -28.30 1.11
C ALA A 17 26.38 -27.02 1.68
N LEU A 18 26.14 -26.96 2.99
CA LEU A 18 25.61 -25.77 3.68
C LEU A 18 26.57 -24.58 3.59
N ARG A 19 27.88 -24.80 3.59
CA ARG A 19 28.88 -23.73 3.38
C ARG A 19 28.81 -23.17 1.96
N LYS A 20 28.67 -24.04 0.95
CA LYS A 20 28.50 -23.62 -0.44
C LYS A 20 27.19 -22.82 -0.60
N GLU A 21 26.10 -23.31 -0.03
CA GLU A 21 24.81 -22.63 -0.02
C GLU A 21 24.90 -21.26 0.69
N ASN A 22 25.51 -21.18 1.87
CA ASN A 22 25.74 -19.91 2.56
C ASN A 22 26.56 -18.92 1.72
N SER A 23 27.60 -19.41 1.03
CA SER A 23 28.42 -18.56 0.16
C SER A 23 27.64 -18.04 -1.04
N HIS A 24 26.72 -18.85 -1.57
CA HIS A 24 25.86 -18.48 -2.68
C HIS A 24 24.82 -17.44 -2.25
N LEU A 25 24.13 -17.68 -1.13
CA LEU A 25 23.14 -16.76 -0.55
C LEU A 25 23.76 -15.40 -0.21
N ARG A 26 24.99 -15.37 0.31
CA ARG A 26 25.71 -14.10 0.55
C ARG A 26 25.94 -13.30 -0.74
N ARG A 27 26.26 -13.98 -1.84
CA ARG A 27 26.47 -13.33 -3.15
C ARG A 27 25.15 -12.81 -3.72
N GLU A 28 24.07 -13.56 -3.58
CA GLU A 28 22.73 -13.10 -4.00
C GLU A 28 22.26 -11.90 -3.17
N LEU A 29 22.52 -11.90 -1.86
CA LEU A 29 22.21 -10.76 -0.99
C LEU A 29 23.00 -9.51 -1.40
N GLU A 30 24.26 -9.66 -1.77
CA GLU A 30 25.10 -8.56 -2.25
C GLU A 30 24.62 -8.02 -3.61
N ASP A 31 24.27 -8.90 -4.55
CA ASP A 31 23.69 -8.49 -5.84
C ASP A 31 22.34 -7.77 -5.63
N ASN A 32 21.47 -8.31 -4.78
CA ASN A 32 20.20 -7.69 -4.41
C ASN A 32 20.40 -6.32 -3.74
N SER A 33 21.40 -6.18 -2.87
CA SER A 33 21.75 -4.90 -2.26
C SER A 33 22.21 -3.88 -3.30
N ASN A 34 23.00 -4.30 -4.29
CA ASN A 34 23.44 -3.46 -5.40
C ASN A 34 22.29 -3.06 -6.32
N HIS A 35 21.35 -3.96 -6.62
CA HIS A 35 20.13 -3.64 -7.39
C HIS A 35 19.22 -2.68 -6.63
N LEU A 36 19.06 -2.84 -5.32
CA LEU A 36 18.31 -1.90 -4.48
C LEU A 36 18.97 -0.52 -4.43
N SER A 37 20.30 -0.46 -4.39
CA SER A 37 21.04 0.81 -4.52
C SER A 37 20.79 1.47 -5.88
N LYS A 38 20.74 0.69 -6.96
CA LYS A 38 20.32 1.17 -8.30
C LYS A 38 18.83 1.51 -8.38
N THR A 39 17.99 1.02 -7.47
CA THR A 39 16.58 1.45 -7.40
C THR A 39 16.49 2.91 -6.93
N GLY A 40 17.54 3.46 -6.30
CA GLY A 40 17.75 4.89 -6.11
C GLY A 40 17.85 5.71 -7.40
N ASP A 41 18.12 5.08 -8.55
CA ASP A 41 18.07 5.70 -9.88
C ASP A 41 16.65 6.15 -10.26
N ARG A 42 15.60 5.46 -9.77
CA ARG A 42 14.21 5.89 -9.98
C ARG A 42 13.95 7.25 -9.34
N ASP A 43 14.46 7.49 -8.13
CA ASP A 43 14.31 8.77 -7.45
C ASP A 43 15.07 9.87 -8.18
N GLU A 44 16.22 9.54 -8.78
CA GLU A 44 16.99 10.45 -9.63
C GLU A 44 16.25 10.77 -10.94
N VAL A 45 15.66 9.76 -11.59
CA VAL A 45 14.81 9.94 -12.78
C VAL A 45 13.58 10.81 -12.46
N LEU A 46 12.94 10.59 -11.30
CA LEU A 46 11.81 11.41 -10.85
C LEU A 46 12.22 12.88 -10.63
N LYS A 47 13.37 13.12 -10.01
CA LYS A 47 13.92 14.47 -9.85
C LYS A 47 14.23 15.14 -11.20
N GLN A 48 14.81 14.39 -12.14
CA GLN A 48 15.11 14.92 -13.47
C GLN A 48 13.83 15.27 -14.24
N LEU A 49 12.80 14.41 -14.19
CA LEU A 49 11.50 14.68 -14.79
C LEU A 49 10.83 15.89 -14.14
N GLN A 50 10.87 16.00 -12.81
CA GLN A 50 10.35 17.16 -12.09
C GLN A 50 11.04 18.46 -12.53
N SER A 51 12.37 18.45 -12.60
CA SER A 51 13.15 19.62 -13.04
C SER A 51 12.82 20.03 -14.47
N LYS A 52 12.66 19.08 -15.40
CA LYS A 52 12.23 19.37 -16.79
C LYS A 52 10.84 19.99 -16.83
N LEU A 53 9.90 19.48 -16.03
CA LEU A 53 8.53 20.00 -15.95
C LEU A 53 8.50 21.44 -15.43
N GLU A 54 9.30 21.74 -14.40
CA GLU A 54 9.48 23.09 -13.87
C GLU A 54 10.10 24.04 -14.91
N GLN A 55 11.08 23.57 -15.69
CA GLN A 55 11.70 24.36 -16.76
C GLN A 55 10.72 24.67 -17.90
N GLU A 56 9.92 23.69 -18.32
CA GLU A 56 8.88 23.89 -19.34
C GLU A 56 7.79 24.84 -18.86
N ALA A 57 7.35 24.72 -17.61
CA ALA A 57 6.40 25.64 -16.99
C ALA A 57 6.96 27.08 -16.95
N GLY A 58 8.24 27.25 -16.58
CA GLY A 58 8.91 28.55 -16.60
C GLY A 58 9.02 29.14 -18.01
N THR A 59 9.30 28.29 -19.01
CA THR A 59 9.35 28.70 -20.42
C THR A 59 7.97 29.16 -20.91
N LEU A 60 6.90 28.41 -20.62
CA LEU A 60 5.53 28.77 -20.96
C LEU A 60 5.13 30.11 -20.34
N ALA A 61 5.44 30.32 -19.05
CA ALA A 61 5.19 31.57 -18.35
C ALA A 61 5.95 32.75 -18.99
N SER A 62 7.23 32.57 -19.31
CA SER A 62 8.07 33.62 -19.94
C SER A 62 7.67 33.95 -21.39
N SER A 63 7.03 33.02 -22.10
CA SER A 63 6.55 33.22 -23.48
C SER A 63 5.21 33.96 -23.58
N GLY A 64 4.62 34.34 -22.44
CA GLY A 64 3.31 35.01 -22.36
C GLY A 64 2.11 34.07 -22.41
N ARG A 65 2.30 32.74 -22.43
CA ARG A 65 1.24 31.71 -22.44
C ARG A 65 0.75 31.34 -21.04
N SER A 66 0.53 32.35 -20.20
CA SER A 66 0.08 32.16 -18.81
C SER A 66 -1.35 31.60 -18.73
N ASP A 67 -2.18 31.95 -19.71
CA ASP A 67 -3.54 31.44 -19.88
C ASP A 67 -3.60 29.92 -20.07
N VAL A 68 -2.71 29.38 -20.91
CA VAL A 68 -2.57 27.93 -21.14
C VAL A 68 -2.12 27.23 -19.86
N LEU A 69 -1.17 27.83 -19.14
CA LEU A 69 -0.66 27.28 -17.88
C LEU A 69 -1.76 27.27 -16.79
N HIS A 70 -2.58 28.31 -16.72
CA HIS A 70 -3.73 28.37 -15.81
C HIS A 70 -4.81 27.34 -16.18
N GLN A 71 -5.11 27.14 -17.47
CA GLN A 71 -6.05 26.11 -17.92
C GLN A 71 -5.56 24.70 -17.59
N LEU A 72 -4.27 24.41 -17.82
CA LEU A 72 -3.67 23.12 -17.48
C LEU A 72 -3.73 22.86 -15.97
N LYS A 73 -3.42 23.86 -15.13
CA LYS A 73 -3.58 23.76 -13.67
C LYS A 73 -5.03 23.46 -13.29
N GLY A 74 -6.00 24.19 -13.85
CA GLY A 74 -7.42 23.96 -13.59
C GLY A 74 -7.90 22.55 -13.97
N LEU A 75 -7.49 22.05 -15.13
CA LEU A 75 -7.81 20.68 -15.57
C LEU A 75 -7.19 19.62 -14.66
N ALA A 76 -5.92 19.80 -14.27
CA ALA A 76 -5.23 18.89 -13.36
C ALA A 76 -5.89 18.87 -11.97
N LEU A 77 -6.29 20.04 -11.45
CA LEU A 77 -7.01 20.14 -10.18
C LEU A 77 -8.36 19.41 -10.23
N ASN A 78 -9.14 19.64 -11.28
CA ASN A 78 -10.45 18.99 -11.44
C ASN A 78 -10.35 17.47 -11.57
N LEU A 79 -9.37 16.97 -12.31
CA LEU A 79 -9.14 15.53 -12.44
C LEU A 79 -8.78 14.91 -11.10
N LEU A 80 -7.80 15.47 -10.40
CA LEU A 80 -7.33 14.94 -9.13
C LEU A 80 -8.40 15.04 -8.03
N LEU A 81 -9.17 16.13 -7.98
CA LEU A 81 -10.30 16.24 -7.07
C LEU A 81 -11.38 15.18 -7.37
N GLY A 82 -11.68 14.94 -8.65
CA GLY A 82 -12.61 13.89 -9.06
C GLY A 82 -12.17 12.48 -8.68
N GLU A 83 -10.86 12.19 -8.76
CA GLU A 83 -10.28 10.93 -8.31
C GLU A 83 -10.38 10.77 -6.79
N ILE A 84 -10.04 11.81 -6.02
CA ILE A 84 -10.19 11.84 -4.55
C ILE A 84 -11.64 11.62 -4.16
N ASP A 85 -12.59 12.33 -4.77
CA ASP A 85 -14.02 12.20 -4.47
C ASP A 85 -14.57 10.81 -4.82
N ARG A 86 -14.06 10.17 -5.88
CA ARG A 86 -14.44 8.80 -6.23
C ARG A 86 -13.91 7.81 -5.21
N GLU A 87 -12.63 7.91 -4.87
CA GLU A 87 -11.97 7.06 -3.88
C GLU A 87 -12.63 7.18 -2.51
N GLU A 88 -12.94 8.41 -2.08
CA GLU A 88 -13.60 8.69 -0.81
C GLU A 88 -15.04 8.13 -0.77
N ARG A 89 -15.77 8.16 -1.89
CA ARG A 89 -17.08 7.51 -1.99
C ARG A 89 -17.00 6.00 -1.88
N GLU A 90 -16.04 5.37 -2.55
CA GLU A 90 -15.81 3.92 -2.43
C GLU A 90 -15.47 3.57 -0.98
N ARG A 91 -14.61 4.37 -0.33
CA ARG A 91 -14.25 4.20 1.08
C ARG A 91 -15.46 4.32 2.02
N CYS A 92 -16.27 5.36 1.85
CA CYS A 92 -17.52 5.53 2.60
C CYS A 92 -18.43 4.31 2.47
N TRP A 93 -18.52 3.73 1.27
CA TRP A 93 -19.30 2.52 1.04
C TRP A 93 -18.80 1.32 1.85
N TYR A 94 -17.48 1.08 1.91
CA TYR A 94 -16.90 0.03 2.76
C TYR A 94 -17.16 0.29 4.25
N PHE A 95 -17.04 1.54 4.72
CA PHE A 95 -17.33 1.90 6.10
C PHE A 95 -18.80 1.68 6.47
N SER A 96 -19.73 2.04 5.59
CA SER A 96 -21.15 1.74 5.81
C SER A 96 -21.42 0.24 5.90
N GLN A 97 -20.72 -0.60 5.13
CA GLN A 97 -20.83 -2.06 5.27
C GLN A 97 -20.31 -2.56 6.62
N LEU A 98 -19.14 -2.08 7.05
CA LEU A 98 -18.56 -2.44 8.35
C LEU A 98 -19.44 -1.97 9.51
N GLU A 99 -20.03 -0.78 9.41
CA GLU A 99 -20.96 -0.25 10.39
C GLU A 99 -22.22 -1.12 10.50
N ALA A 100 -22.80 -1.52 9.36
CA ALA A 100 -23.96 -2.42 9.36
C ALA A 100 -23.66 -3.78 10.02
N LEU A 101 -22.47 -4.35 9.77
CA LEU A 101 -22.03 -5.59 10.42
C LEU A 101 -21.81 -5.39 11.93
N SER A 102 -21.19 -4.29 12.32
CA SER A 102 -20.98 -3.93 13.73
C SER A 102 -22.31 -3.76 14.47
N GLN A 103 -23.29 -3.10 13.87
CA GLN A 103 -24.63 -2.94 14.43
C GLN A 103 -25.34 -4.29 14.60
N LYS A 104 -25.27 -5.19 13.61
CA LYS A 104 -25.81 -6.56 13.72
C LYS A 104 -25.16 -7.32 14.89
N LEU A 105 -23.85 -7.19 15.04
CA LEU A 105 -23.11 -7.83 16.12
C LEU A 105 -23.49 -7.25 17.50
N ALA A 106 -23.72 -5.93 17.59
CA ALA A 106 -24.14 -5.26 18.81
C ALA A 106 -25.59 -5.61 19.24
N GLN A 107 -26.46 -5.93 18.28
CA GLN A 107 -27.86 -6.32 18.51
C GLN A 107 -28.02 -7.79 18.92
N LEU A 108 -26.96 -8.61 18.80
CA LEU A 108 -27.00 -9.98 19.30
C LEU A 108 -27.27 -9.96 20.81
N PRO A 109 -28.18 -10.84 21.32
CA PRO A 109 -28.49 -10.91 22.73
C PRO A 109 -27.21 -11.03 23.58
N ARG A 110 -26.92 -9.98 24.34
CA ARG A 110 -25.90 -10.00 25.39
C ARG A 110 -26.59 -10.52 26.64
N ILE A 111 -26.62 -11.84 26.91
CA ILE A 111 -26.77 -12.45 28.25
C ILE A 111 -26.86 -14.00 28.20
N ASP A 112 -25.94 -14.63 28.92
CA ASP A 112 -25.94 -15.85 29.77
C ASP A 112 -26.47 -17.22 29.29
N THR A 113 -26.79 -17.42 28.01
CA THR A 113 -26.98 -18.78 27.49
C THR A 113 -25.99 -19.06 26.37
N PHE A 114 -24.99 -19.90 26.68
CA PHE A 114 -24.06 -20.51 25.74
C PHE A 114 -24.84 -21.33 24.70
N SER A 115 -25.33 -20.65 23.67
CA SER A 115 -25.96 -21.24 22.52
C SER A 115 -24.91 -21.28 21.41
N LEU A 116 -24.44 -22.49 21.07
CA LEU A 116 -23.49 -22.73 19.98
C LEU A 116 -23.93 -22.06 18.67
N GLN A 117 -25.24 -21.96 18.44
CA GLN A 117 -25.81 -21.28 17.29
C GLN A 117 -25.51 -19.76 17.31
N MET A 118 -25.55 -19.12 18.48
CA MET A 118 -25.25 -17.69 18.65
C MET A 118 -23.75 -17.43 18.45
N ASP A 119 -22.89 -18.30 18.99
CA ASP A 119 -21.44 -18.20 18.78
C ASP A 119 -21.08 -18.35 17.30
N LEU A 120 -21.75 -19.27 16.59
CA LEU A 120 -21.54 -19.47 15.16
C LEU A 120 -22.01 -18.25 14.33
N ILE A 121 -23.13 -17.64 14.69
CA ILE A 121 -23.61 -16.40 14.04
C ILE A 121 -22.64 -15.24 14.28
N ARG A 122 -22.11 -15.13 15.50
CA ARG A 122 -21.11 -14.10 15.84
C ARG A 122 -19.83 -14.30 15.04
N GLN A 123 -19.27 -15.50 15.03
CA GLN A 123 -18.06 -15.84 14.27
C GLN A 123 -18.25 -15.58 12.77
N GLN A 124 -19.43 -15.89 12.22
CA GLN A 124 -19.73 -15.62 10.82
C GLN A 124 -19.73 -14.11 10.51
N LEU A 125 -20.38 -13.29 11.34
CA LEU A 125 -20.39 -11.84 11.15
C LEU A 125 -19.00 -11.21 11.33
N GLU A 126 -18.20 -11.72 12.27
CA GLU A 126 -16.80 -11.30 12.46
C GLU A 126 -15.95 -11.65 11.24
N PHE A 127 -16.13 -12.85 10.68
CA PHE A 127 -15.46 -13.28 9.45
C PHE A 127 -15.84 -12.39 8.26
N GLU A 128 -17.12 -12.05 8.10
CA GLU A 128 -17.56 -11.12 7.06
C GLU A 128 -16.93 -9.74 7.23
N ALA A 129 -16.88 -9.22 8.46
CA ALA A 129 -16.25 -7.93 8.75
C ALA A 129 -14.73 -7.96 8.48
N GLN A 130 -14.06 -9.06 8.83
CA GLN A 130 -12.64 -9.27 8.50
C GLN A 130 -12.41 -9.33 6.98
N LYS A 131 -13.28 -10.01 6.23
CA LYS A 131 -13.19 -10.08 4.77
C LYS A 131 -13.37 -8.71 4.14
N VAL A 132 -14.34 -7.91 4.59
CA VAL A 132 -14.53 -6.54 4.11
C VAL A 132 -13.31 -5.67 4.41
N ARG A 133 -12.72 -5.77 5.61
CA ARG A 133 -11.47 -5.07 5.96
C ARG A 133 -10.30 -5.51 5.08
N SER A 134 -10.12 -6.82 4.85
CA SER A 134 -9.05 -7.34 4.00
C SER A 134 -9.15 -6.83 2.56
N VAL A 135 -10.34 -6.86 1.96
CA VAL A 135 -10.56 -6.34 0.60
C VAL A 135 -10.35 -4.83 0.54
N MET A 136 -10.73 -4.11 1.59
CA MET A 136 -10.51 -2.68 1.71
C MET A 136 -9.00 -2.35 1.81
N GLU A 137 -8.24 -3.09 2.63
CA GLU A 137 -6.79 -2.92 2.77
C GLU A 137 -6.04 -3.28 1.49
N GLU A 138 -6.43 -4.33 0.77
CA GLU A 138 -5.87 -4.65 -0.55
C GLU A 138 -6.12 -3.53 -1.58
N ARG A 139 -7.26 -2.83 -1.47
CA ARG A 139 -7.66 -1.77 -2.41
C ARG A 139 -7.02 -0.43 -2.11
N PHE A 140 -6.90 -0.05 -0.83
CA PHE A 140 -6.50 1.29 -0.43
C PHE A 140 -5.20 1.37 0.37
N GLY A 141 -4.62 0.22 0.71
CA GLY A 141 -3.55 0.11 1.68
C GLY A 141 -4.08 0.15 3.10
N THR A 142 -3.15 0.14 4.04
CA THR A 142 -3.44 0.25 5.48
C THR A 142 -4.06 1.60 5.81
N SER A 143 -4.74 1.69 6.96
CA SER A 143 -5.36 2.94 7.41
C SER A 143 -4.35 4.11 7.49
N ASP A 144 -3.09 3.84 7.84
CA ASP A 144 -2.05 4.87 7.91
C ASP A 144 -1.61 5.34 6.52
N GLU A 145 -1.42 4.42 5.56
CA GLU A 145 -1.09 4.74 4.17
C GLU A 145 -2.21 5.56 3.51
N MET A 146 -3.47 5.25 3.82
CA MET A 146 -4.62 6.01 3.36
C MET A 146 -4.58 7.46 3.87
N VAL A 147 -4.32 7.66 5.16
CA VAL A 147 -4.22 9.01 5.75
C VAL A 147 -3.06 9.79 5.14
N GLN A 148 -1.90 9.14 4.96
CA GLN A 148 -0.74 9.76 4.32
C GLN A 148 -1.03 10.17 2.87
N ARG A 149 -1.70 9.32 2.09
CA ARG A 149 -2.13 9.64 0.72
C ARG A 149 -3.05 10.86 0.68
N THR A 150 -4.05 10.93 1.55
CA THR A 150 -4.95 12.10 1.61
C THR A 150 -4.20 13.38 2.00
N GLN A 151 -3.30 13.31 2.99
CA GLN A 151 -2.46 14.46 3.36
C GLN A 151 -1.57 14.92 2.21
N PHE A 152 -0.92 13.99 1.50
CA PHE A 152 -0.07 14.31 0.36
C PHE A 152 -0.86 14.97 -0.78
N SER A 153 -2.04 14.44 -1.10
CA SER A 153 -2.94 15.02 -2.11
C SER A 153 -3.41 16.42 -1.74
N LEU A 154 -3.72 16.70 -0.47
CA LEU A 154 -4.08 18.04 0.01
C LEU A 154 -2.90 19.02 -0.06
N ILE A 155 -1.70 18.58 0.34
CA ILE A 155 -0.48 19.40 0.24
C ILE A 155 -0.18 19.72 -1.23
N PHE A 156 -0.34 18.75 -2.12
CA PHE A 156 -0.15 18.93 -3.55
C PHE A 156 -1.18 19.91 -4.14
N MET A 157 -2.47 19.76 -3.81
CA MET A 157 -3.53 20.71 -4.17
C MET A 157 -3.17 22.14 -3.75
N CYS A 158 -2.79 22.34 -2.48
CA CYS A 158 -2.35 23.65 -1.99
C CYS A 158 -1.17 24.17 -2.81
N LYS A 159 -0.15 23.35 -3.08
CA LYS A 159 1.02 23.78 -3.86
C LYS A 159 0.65 24.19 -5.29
N VAL A 160 -0.26 23.48 -5.97
CA VAL A 160 -0.70 23.82 -7.33
C VAL A 160 -1.54 25.11 -7.38
N VAL A 161 -2.29 25.40 -6.31
CA VAL A 161 -3.10 26.64 -6.20
C VAL A 161 -2.25 27.86 -5.85
N TYR A 162 -1.19 27.69 -5.05
CA TYR A 162 -0.38 28.80 -4.51
C TYR A 162 0.99 29.00 -5.20
N MET A 163 1.34 28.17 -6.20
CA MET A 163 2.46 28.39 -7.13
C MET A 163 1.92 28.91 -8.46
#